data_AF-A0A963RU66-F1
#
_entry.id   AF-A0A963RU66-F1
#
_cell.length_a   1.000
_cell.length_b   1.000
_cell.length_c   1.000
_cell.angle_alpha   90.00
_cell.angle_beta   90.00
_cell.angle_gamma   90.00
#
_symmetry.space_group_name_H-M   'P 1'
#
loop_
_entity.id
_entity.type
_entity.pdbx_description
1 polymer ?
#
loop_
_entity_poly.entity_id
_entity_poly.type
_entity_poly.pdbx_seq_one_letter_code
_entity_poly.pdbx_strand_id
1 'polypeptide(L)'
;PLVMMSPDMELRTVLERIEPRFARLGRPLVETGSVPMVRQLVAGSQAIGFLIPENVDADVRAGTLAWRGLEDAGAHLHSCVYQRAGHTTSVAMGLFLAELEAAGNDIHARYEAGAAAR
;
A
#
# COMPACT_ATOMS: atom_id res chain seq x y z
N PRO A 1 -0.02 14.70 -12.36
CA PRO A 1 1.38 14.24 -12.37
C PRO A 1 1.53 12.99 -11.49
N LEU A 2 2.30 11.99 -11.90
CA LEU A 2 2.44 10.73 -11.14
C LEU A 2 3.79 10.70 -10.41
N VAL A 3 3.76 10.35 -9.13
CA VAL A 3 4.95 9.97 -8.35
C VAL A 3 4.84 8.47 -8.11
N MET A 4 5.81 7.71 -8.59
CA MET A 4 5.71 6.26 -8.65
C MET A 4 6.83 5.58 -7.87
N MET A 5 6.52 4.41 -7.31
CA MET A 5 7.55 3.53 -6.78
C MET A 5 8.46 3.06 -7.91
N SER A 6 9.73 2.81 -7.60
CA SER A 6 10.70 2.31 -8.59
C SER A 6 10.24 1.00 -9.26
N PRO A 7 10.64 0.73 -10.53
CA PRO A 7 10.27 -0.46 -11.32
C PRO A 7 10.50 -1.82 -10.65
N ASP A 8 11.48 -1.90 -9.75
CA ASP A 8 11.89 -3.10 -9.04
C ASP A 8 11.03 -3.42 -7.81
N MET A 9 10.08 -2.56 -7.46
CA MET A 9 9.22 -2.75 -6.29
C MET A 9 7.91 -3.45 -6.64
N GLU A 10 7.45 -4.35 -5.75
CA GLU A 10 6.22 -5.14 -5.95
C GLU A 10 4.99 -4.27 -6.27
N LEU A 11 4.85 -3.13 -5.56
CA LEU A 11 3.77 -2.17 -5.80
C LEU A 11 3.74 -1.67 -7.25
N ARG A 12 4.91 -1.49 -7.84
CA ARG A 12 5.04 -1.03 -9.21
C ARG A 12 4.62 -2.14 -10.19
N THR A 13 5.02 -3.38 -9.95
CA THR A 13 4.59 -4.55 -10.74
C THR A 13 3.08 -4.74 -10.70
N VAL A 14 2.45 -4.56 -9.54
CA VAL A 14 0.99 -4.68 -9.40
C VAL A 14 0.26 -3.59 -10.19
N LEU A 15 0.72 -2.34 -10.08
CA LEU A 15 0.15 -1.23 -10.84
C LEU A 15 0.21 -1.46 -12.36
N GLU A 16 1.34 -1.95 -12.85
CA GLU A 16 1.53 -2.27 -14.27
C GLU A 16 0.64 -3.43 -14.75
N ARG A 17 0.27 -4.35 -13.85
CA ARG A 17 -0.65 -5.46 -14.14
C ARG A 17 -2.11 -5.01 -14.23
N ILE A 18 -2.52 -4.10 -13.34
CA ILE A 18 -3.89 -3.55 -13.26
C ILE A 18 -4.24 -2.79 -14.54
N GLU A 19 -3.35 -1.91 -14.99
CA GLU A 19 -3.58 -1.14 -16.20
C GLU A 19 -2.28 -1.05 -17.01
N PRO A 20 -2.10 -1.93 -18.02
CA PRO A 20 -0.91 -1.96 -18.88
C PRO A 20 -0.66 -0.64 -19.61
N ARG A 21 -1.69 0.21 -19.76
CA ARG A 21 -1.53 1.56 -20.31
C ARG A 21 -0.84 2.50 -19.33
N PHE A 22 -0.67 2.19 -18.04
CA PHE A 22 0.23 2.97 -17.16
C PHE A 22 1.69 2.89 -17.61
N ALA A 23 2.10 1.81 -18.27
CA ALA A 23 3.41 1.76 -18.94
C ALA A 23 3.49 2.76 -20.13
N ARG A 24 2.35 3.27 -20.61
CA ARG A 24 2.23 4.23 -21.72
C ARG A 24 1.78 5.63 -21.29
N LEU A 25 1.21 5.81 -20.09
CA LEU A 25 0.70 7.08 -19.54
C LEU A 25 1.85 7.96 -19.01
N GLY A 26 2.77 8.33 -19.90
CA GLY A 26 3.82 9.32 -19.65
C GLY A 26 4.88 8.87 -18.64
N ARG A 27 6.06 9.49 -18.73
CA ARG A 27 7.09 9.31 -17.71
C ARG A 27 6.54 9.82 -16.37
N PRO A 28 6.66 9.06 -15.28
CA PRO A 28 6.46 9.60 -13.94
C PRO A 28 7.26 10.90 -13.78
N LEU A 29 6.69 11.83 -13.02
CA LEU A 29 7.41 13.05 -12.66
C LEU A 29 8.61 12.70 -11.77
N VAL A 30 8.44 11.71 -10.89
CA VAL A 30 9.45 11.19 -9.98
C VAL A 30 9.26 9.68 -9.82
N GLU A 31 10.35 8.93 -9.90
CA GLU A 31 10.44 7.52 -9.48
C GLU A 31 11.33 7.43 -8.24
N THR A 32 10.90 6.68 -7.23
CA THR A 32 11.68 6.52 -5.99
C THR A 32 11.34 5.21 -5.29
N GLY A 33 12.34 4.61 -4.62
CA GLY A 33 12.13 3.47 -3.73
C GLY A 33 11.62 3.86 -2.34
N SER A 34 11.49 5.16 -2.07
CA SER A 34 11.20 5.69 -0.74
C SER A 34 9.73 6.08 -0.59
N VAL A 35 8.98 5.27 0.15
CA VAL A 35 7.59 5.58 0.54
C VAL A 35 7.49 6.96 1.22
N PRO A 36 8.33 7.36 2.19
CA PRO A 36 8.29 8.69 2.78
C PRO A 36 8.42 9.82 1.76
N MET A 37 9.27 9.65 0.76
CA MET A 37 9.46 10.65 -0.31
C MET A 37 8.21 10.79 -1.18
N VAL A 38 7.57 9.66 -1.54
CA VAL A 38 6.29 9.70 -2.28
C VAL A 38 5.24 10.48 -1.50
N ARG A 39 5.05 10.17 -0.21
CA ARG A 39 4.09 10.87 0.65
C ARG A 39 4.37 12.36 0.74
N GLN A 40 5.63 12.74 0.94
CA GLN A 40 6.04 14.15 1.03
C GLN A 40 5.76 14.91 -0.27
N LEU A 41 6.06 14.31 -1.43
CA LEU A 41 5.81 14.93 -2.74
C LEU A 41 4.32 15.07 -3.03
N VAL A 42 3.52 14.06 -2.71
CA VAL A 42 2.06 14.10 -2.89
C VAL A 42 1.42 15.15 -1.98
N ALA A 43 1.79 15.16 -0.69
CA ALA A 43 1.24 16.13 0.27
C ALA A 43 1.55 17.60 -0.10
N GLY A 44 2.68 17.84 -0.77
CA GLY A 44 3.11 19.18 -1.19
C GLY A 44 2.72 19.58 -2.62
N SER A 45 1.96 18.76 -3.36
CA SER A 45 1.70 19.02 -4.78
C SER A 45 0.34 18.51 -5.28
N GLN A 46 0.06 18.71 -6.56
CA GLN A 46 -1.10 18.10 -7.26
C GLN A 46 -0.77 16.71 -7.81
N ALA A 47 0.35 16.10 -7.41
CA ALA A 47 0.71 14.77 -7.84
C ALA A 47 -0.13 13.69 -7.13
N ILE A 48 -0.23 12.53 -7.75
CA ILE A 48 -0.89 11.35 -7.18
C ILE A 48 0.15 10.25 -7.04
N GLY A 49 0.12 9.55 -5.90
CA GLY A 49 0.95 8.39 -5.62
C GLY A 49 0.14 7.11 -5.60
N PHE A 50 0.80 5.98 -5.80
CA PHE A 50 0.22 4.64 -5.66
C PHE A 50 0.93 3.89 -4.53
N LEU A 51 0.21 3.66 -3.43
CA LEU A 51 0.71 3.04 -2.21
C LEU A 51 -0.40 2.16 -1.58
N ILE A 52 0.00 1.20 -0.75
CA ILE A 52 -0.93 0.41 0.08
C ILE A 52 -1.39 1.20 1.32
N PRO A 53 -2.52 0.83 1.95
CA PRO A 53 -3.05 1.50 3.15
C PRO A 53 -2.03 1.70 4.28
N GLU A 54 -1.21 0.68 4.55
CA GLU A 54 -0.22 0.65 5.62
C GLU A 54 0.83 1.77 5.48
N ASN A 55 1.12 2.18 4.24
CA ASN A 55 2.10 3.23 3.96
C ASN A 55 1.56 4.64 4.30
N VAL A 56 0.25 4.83 4.30
CA VAL A 56 -0.41 6.14 4.35
C VAL A 56 -1.37 6.33 5.52
N ASP A 57 -1.63 5.30 6.34
CA ASP A 57 -2.58 5.34 7.46
C ASP A 57 -2.40 6.56 8.37
N ALA A 58 -1.16 6.81 8.80
CA ALA A 58 -0.85 7.97 9.65
C ALA A 58 -1.18 9.32 8.98
N ASP A 59 -0.83 9.48 7.70
CA ASP A 59 -1.05 10.71 6.94
C ASP A 59 -2.54 10.93 6.62
N VAL A 60 -3.27 9.86 6.29
CA VAL A 60 -4.72 9.91 6.07
C VAL A 60 -5.46 10.25 7.35
N ARG A 61 -5.05 9.65 8.49
CA ARG A 61 -5.59 10.01 9.81
C ARG A 61 -5.31 11.46 10.17
N ALA A 62 -4.16 11.99 9.78
CA ALA A 62 -3.79 13.38 9.98
C ALA A 62 -4.50 14.34 8.99
N GLY A 63 -5.23 13.82 7.99
CA GLY A 63 -5.89 14.60 6.95
C GLY A 63 -4.93 15.25 5.96
N THR A 64 -3.65 14.85 5.95
CA THR A 64 -2.64 15.37 5.02
C THR A 64 -2.69 14.67 3.66
N LEU A 65 -3.20 13.43 3.63
CA LEU A 65 -3.47 12.68 2.40
C LEU A 65 -4.92 12.20 2.37
N ALA A 66 -5.47 12.05 1.17
CA ALA A 66 -6.79 11.46 0.94
C ALA A 66 -6.64 10.08 0.32
N TRP A 67 -7.34 9.10 0.87
CA TRP A 67 -7.39 7.75 0.30
C TRP A 67 -8.46 7.62 -0.79
N ARG A 68 -8.10 6.91 -1.85
CA ARG A 68 -9.03 6.41 -2.86
C ARG A 68 -8.65 4.97 -3.21
N GLY A 69 -9.49 4.02 -2.81
CA GLY A 69 -9.35 2.63 -3.21
C GLY A 69 -9.57 2.47 -4.71
N LEU A 70 -8.81 1.58 -5.34
CA LEU A 70 -9.09 1.12 -6.69
C LEU A 70 -10.03 -0.09 -6.57
N GLU A 71 -11.22 0.00 -7.15
CA GLU A 71 -12.11 -1.16 -7.31
C GLU A 71 -11.56 -2.05 -8.43
N ASP A 72 -10.59 -2.89 -8.09
CA ASP A 72 -10.10 -3.92 -9.01
C ASP A 72 -9.89 -5.22 -8.23
N ALA A 73 -10.65 -6.25 -8.61
CA ALA A 73 -10.60 -7.59 -8.04
C ALA A 73 -9.21 -8.27 -8.20
N GLY A 74 -8.33 -7.75 -9.06
CA GLY A 74 -6.97 -8.24 -9.27
C GLY A 74 -5.88 -7.46 -8.54
N ALA A 75 -6.21 -6.35 -7.88
CA ALA A 75 -5.26 -5.37 -7.33
C ALA A 75 -4.91 -5.56 -5.85
N HIS A 76 -5.24 -6.71 -5.26
CA HIS A 76 -4.99 -6.95 -3.85
C HIS A 76 -3.52 -7.31 -3.63
N LEU A 77 -2.76 -6.41 -3.00
CA LEU A 77 -1.54 -6.81 -2.30
C LEU A 77 -1.96 -7.40 -0.96
N HIS A 78 -1.67 -8.69 -0.77
CA HIS A 78 -1.82 -9.33 0.52
C HIS A 78 -0.51 -9.22 1.29
N SER A 79 -0.50 -8.40 2.34
CA SER A 79 0.55 -8.46 3.35
C SER A 79 0.42 -9.81 4.07
N CYS A 80 1.47 -10.63 4.06
CA CYS A 80 1.45 -11.93 4.73
C CYS A 80 2.69 -12.14 5.59
N VAL A 81 2.52 -12.92 6.67
CA VAL A 81 3.65 -13.44 7.44
C VAL A 81 3.85 -14.90 7.07
N TYR A 82 5.09 -15.25 6.74
CA TYR A 82 5.47 -16.62 6.45
C TYR A 82 6.56 -17.11 7.40
N GLN A 83 6.49 -18.38 7.77
CA GLN A 83 7.53 -19.07 8.52
C GLN A 83 7.88 -20.38 7.82
N ARG A 84 9.06 -20.93 8.14
CA ARG A 84 9.50 -22.21 7.59
C ARG A 84 8.52 -23.33 8.00
N ALA A 85 8.10 -24.14 7.04
CA ALA A 85 7.28 -25.31 7.30
C ALA A 85 7.98 -26.28 8.26
N GLY A 86 7.23 -26.84 9.21
CA GLY A 86 7.73 -27.84 10.17
C GLY A 86 8.47 -27.28 11.40
N HIS A 87 8.50 -25.95 11.59
CA HIS A 87 9.09 -25.33 12.77
C HIS A 87 8.02 -24.92 13.79
N THR A 88 8.29 -25.16 15.07
CA THR A 88 7.43 -24.73 16.17
C THR A 88 7.65 -23.25 16.46
N THR A 89 6.58 -22.47 16.38
CA THR A 89 6.58 -21.06 16.80
C THR A 89 6.70 -21.00 18.32
N SER A 90 7.60 -20.16 18.85
CA SER A 90 7.67 -19.94 20.30
C SER A 90 6.39 -19.26 20.79
N VAL A 91 6.04 -19.41 22.08
CA VAL A 91 4.85 -18.75 22.65
C VAL A 91 4.89 -17.24 22.45
N ALA A 92 6.06 -16.61 22.68
CA ALA A 92 6.25 -15.19 22.48
C ALA A 92 6.03 -14.76 21.02
N MET A 93 6.50 -15.57 20.06
CA MET A 93 6.28 -15.30 18.64
C MET A 93 4.81 -15.51 18.26
N GLY A 94 4.12 -16.49 18.83
CA GLY A 94 2.68 -16.70 18.61
C GLY A 94 1.85 -15.50 19.07
N LEU A 95 2.15 -14.94 20.25
CA LEU A 95 1.50 -13.71 20.73
C LEU A 95 1.80 -12.52 19.82
N PHE A 96 3.05 -12.34 19.39
CA PHE A 96 3.42 -11.28 18.46
C PHE A 96 2.67 -11.37 17.13
N LEU A 97 2.53 -12.58 16.55
CA LEU A 97 1.82 -12.78 15.29
C LEU A 97 0.33 -12.45 15.42
N ALA A 98 -0.31 -12.80 16.54
CA ALA A 98 -1.71 -12.48 16.78
C ALA A 98 -1.96 -10.97 16.85
N GLU A 99 -1.08 -10.24 17.54
CA GLU A 99 -1.16 -8.77 17.62
C GLU A 99 -0.89 -8.12 16.26
N LEU A 100 0.09 -8.63 15.51
CA LEU A 100 0.41 -8.13 14.17
C LEU A 100 -0.75 -8.35 13.19
N GLU A 101 -1.39 -9.52 13.24
CA GLU A 101 -2.58 -9.84 12.44
C GLU A 101 -3.76 -8.93 12.80
N ALA A 102 -4.02 -8.72 14.10
CA ALA A 102 -5.08 -7.83 14.55
C ALA A 102 -4.87 -6.39 14.07
N ALA A 103 -3.64 -5.86 14.18
CA ALA A 103 -3.30 -4.52 13.73
C ALA A 103 -3.43 -4.37 12.20
N GLY A 104 -2.99 -5.38 11.43
CA GLY A 104 -3.14 -5.38 9.97
C GLY A 104 -4.61 -5.41 9.54
N ASN A 105 -5.42 -6.26 10.16
CA ASN A 105 -6.86 -6.37 9.87
C ASN A 105 -7.61 -5.06 10.21
N ASP A 106 -7.26 -4.40 11.32
CA ASP A 106 -7.85 -3.12 11.71
C ASP A 106 -7.52 -2.00 10.71
N ILE A 107 -6.29 -1.96 10.18
CA ILE A 107 -5.96 -1.07 9.06
C ILE A 107 -6.84 -1.44 7.87
N HIS A 108 -6.85 -2.69 7.42
CA HIS A 108 -7.56 -3.09 6.20
C HIS A 108 -9.06 -2.76 6.26
N ALA A 109 -9.73 -3.08 7.36
CA ALA A 109 -11.17 -2.87 7.55
C ALA A 109 -11.58 -1.40 7.38
N ARG A 110 -10.74 -0.45 7.83
CA ARG A 110 -11.03 1.00 7.65
C ARG A 110 -11.05 1.40 6.18
N TYR A 111 -10.15 0.84 5.41
CA TYR A 111 -9.94 1.19 4.01
C TYR A 111 -10.92 0.46 3.08
N GLU A 112 -11.41 -0.72 3.47
CA GLU A 112 -12.54 -1.39 2.82
C GLU A 112 -13.88 -0.69 3.12
N ALA A 113 -14.14 -0.32 4.37
CA ALA A 113 -15.37 0.39 4.76
C ALA A 113 -15.49 1.76 4.07
N GLY A 114 -14.37 2.46 3.86
CA GLY A 114 -14.32 3.72 3.11
C GLY A 114 -14.53 3.57 1.60
N ALA A 115 -14.27 2.37 1.03
CA ALA A 115 -14.56 2.06 -0.36
C ALA A 115 -16.04 1.73 -0.58
N ALA A 116 -16.68 1.02 0.35
CA ALA A 116 -18.09 0.62 0.26
C ALA A 116 -19.11 1.72 0.59
N ALA A 117 -18.69 2.83 1.21
CA ALA A 117 -19.56 3.94 1.63
C ALA A 117 -19.80 5.00 0.53
N ARG A 118 -19.44 4.73 -0.73
CA ARG A 118 -19.61 5.62 -1.90
C ARG A 118 -20.14 4.84 -3.09
#